data_AF-A0A800ANY3-F1
#
_entry.id   AF-A0A800ANY3-F1
#
_cell.length_a   1.000
_cell.length_b   1.000
_cell.length_c   1.000
_cell.angle_alpha   90.00
_cell.angle_beta   90.00
_cell.angle_gamma   90.00
#
_symmetry.space_group_name_H-M   'P 1'
#
loop_
_entity.id
_entity.type
_entity.pdbx_description
1 polymer ?
#
loop_
_entity_poly.entity_id
_entity_poly.type
_entity_poly.pdbx_seq_one_letter_code
_entity_poly.pdbx_strand_id
1 'polypeptide(L)'
;MLKLNQIFFYHLLLLLSILFIILSTVSYFALKNIEIDHFQNNLKNTILLLEPQVILLKDLDSLSKKIKNLTGQRVTIIDDKGVVLAESDFDKSEMENHSNRPEIIEARENGWGSSIRYSSTLKKNLLYEAKKSFKNGKPIYIRAAVALKAIQDNFYSLWLKFLFNLKSKLLFLDKL
;
A
#
# COMPACT_ATOMS: atom_id res chain seq x y z
N MET A 1 -33.96 37.90 -14.93
CA MET A 1 -33.63 37.80 -13.49
C MET A 1 -34.08 36.44 -13.00
N LEU A 2 -33.24 35.72 -12.24
CA LEU A 2 -33.61 34.42 -11.67
C LEU A 2 -34.76 34.59 -10.66
N LYS A 3 -35.70 33.64 -10.64
CA LYS A 3 -36.76 33.59 -9.63
C LYS A 3 -36.15 33.26 -8.26
N LEU A 4 -36.75 33.74 -7.17
CA LEU A 4 -36.29 33.46 -5.79
C LEU A 4 -36.06 31.96 -5.53
N ASN A 5 -36.96 31.11 -6.02
CA ASN A 5 -36.85 29.66 -5.89
C ASN A 5 -35.63 29.08 -6.63
N GLN A 6 -35.25 29.66 -7.77
CA GLN A 6 -34.05 29.27 -8.53
C GLN A 6 -32.79 29.66 -7.75
N ILE A 7 -32.75 30.87 -7.17
CA ILE A 7 -31.64 31.33 -6.34
C ILE A 7 -31.46 30.40 -5.13
N PHE A 8 -32.54 30.11 -4.40
CA PHE A 8 -32.51 29.20 -3.26
C PHE A 8 -31.98 27.81 -3.67
N PHE A 9 -32.47 27.27 -4.79
CA PHE A 9 -32.04 25.97 -5.30
C PHE A 9 -30.53 25.93 -5.61
N TYR A 10 -29.99 26.96 -6.27
CA TYR A 10 -28.55 27.02 -6.58
C TYR A 10 -27.68 27.08 -5.32
N HIS A 11 -28.09 27.83 -4.29
CA HIS A 11 -27.36 27.88 -3.02
C HIS A 11 -27.39 26.53 -2.30
N LEU A 12 -28.54 25.86 -2.28
CA LEU A 12 -28.66 24.52 -1.72
C LEU A 12 -27.78 23.52 -2.47
N LEU A 13 -27.78 23.56 -3.81
CA LEU A 13 -26.96 22.68 -4.65
C LEU A 13 -25.46 22.92 -4.42
N LEU A 14 -25.05 24.19 -4.32
CA LEU A 14 -23.68 24.56 -4.02
C LEU A 14 -23.24 24.01 -2.66
N LEU A 15 -24.06 24.20 -1.62
CA LEU A 15 -23.79 23.70 -0.28
C LEU A 15 -23.67 22.17 -0.24
N LEU A 16 -24.59 21.45 -0.90
CA LEU A 16 -24.52 19.99 -1.01
C LEU A 16 -23.29 19.51 -1.79
N SER A 17 -22.87 20.25 -2.81
CA SER A 17 -21.68 19.92 -3.61
C SER A 17 -20.39 20.08 -2.80
N ILE A 18 -20.27 21.17 -2.03
CA ILE A 18 -19.15 21.40 -1.12
C ILE A 18 -19.09 20.30 -0.06
N LEU A 19 -20.23 19.97 0.54
CA LEU A 19 -20.33 18.90 1.53
C LEU A 19 -19.90 17.54 0.94
N PHE A 20 -20.36 17.23 -0.28
CA PHE A 20 -19.97 16.01 -0.98
C PHE A 20 -18.45 15.95 -1.24
N ILE A 21 -17.83 17.04 -1.69
CA ILE A 21 -16.37 17.12 -1.90
C ILE A 21 -15.62 16.84 -0.59
N ILE A 22 -16.04 17.46 0.51
CA ILE A 22 -15.40 17.29 1.82
C ILE A 22 -15.52 15.83 2.27
N LEU A 23 -16.73 15.28 2.28
CA LEU A 23 -16.99 13.89 2.67
C LEU A 23 -16.19 12.91 1.80
N SER A 24 -16.22 13.11 0.49
CA SER A 24 -15.45 12.31 -0.45
C SER A 24 -13.94 12.38 -0.16
N THR A 25 -13.40 13.56 0.12
CA THR A 25 -11.97 13.71 0.41
C THR A 25 -11.60 12.97 1.69
N VAL A 26 -12.39 13.14 2.76
CA VAL A 26 -12.19 12.43 4.03
C VAL A 26 -12.29 10.92 3.83
N SER A 27 -13.32 10.44 3.12
CA SER A 27 -13.47 9.01 2.83
C SER A 27 -12.32 8.43 2.02
N TYR A 28 -11.77 9.18 1.06
CA TYR A 28 -10.59 8.75 0.29
C TYR A 28 -9.38 8.52 1.20
N PHE A 29 -9.03 9.52 2.03
CA PHE A 29 -7.89 9.40 2.93
C PHE A 29 -8.10 8.32 4.00
N ALA A 30 -9.31 8.19 4.53
CA ALA A 30 -9.65 7.14 5.49
C ALA A 30 -9.47 5.74 4.87
N LEU A 31 -10.03 5.50 3.68
CA LEU A 31 -9.88 4.22 2.98
C LEU A 31 -8.42 3.90 2.65
N LYS A 32 -7.65 4.91 2.23
CA LYS A 32 -6.23 4.75 1.94
C LYS A 32 -5.43 4.34 3.17
N ASN A 33 -5.67 4.98 4.31
CA ASN A 33 -4.98 4.64 5.55
C ASN A 33 -5.37 3.24 6.02
N ILE A 34 -6.66 2.90 6.00
CA ILE A 34 -7.15 1.56 6.37
C ILE A 34 -6.52 0.47 5.48
N GLU A 35 -6.42 0.69 4.17
CA GLU A 35 -5.82 -0.28 3.26
C GLU A 35 -4.31 -0.46 3.53
N ILE A 36 -3.58 0.64 3.74
CA ILE A 36 -2.16 0.59 4.10
C ILE A 36 -1.97 -0.16 5.41
N ASP A 37 -2.71 0.20 6.46
CA ASP A 37 -2.64 -0.45 7.77
C ASP A 37 -2.96 -1.95 7.67
N HIS A 38 -3.96 -2.31 6.87
CA HIS A 38 -4.31 -3.71 6.61
C HIS A 38 -3.14 -4.46 5.96
N PHE A 39 -2.54 -3.91 4.91
CA PHE A 39 -1.39 -4.52 4.25
C PHE A 39 -0.16 -4.59 5.16
N GLN A 40 0.11 -3.56 5.96
CA GLN A 40 1.19 -3.57 6.95
C GLN A 40 1.02 -4.72 7.93
N ASN A 41 -0.17 -4.85 8.53
CA ASN A 41 -0.46 -5.93 9.46
C ASN A 41 -0.35 -7.32 8.80
N ASN A 42 -0.82 -7.46 7.55
CA ASN A 42 -0.70 -8.71 6.81
C ASN A 42 0.78 -9.09 6.53
N LEU A 43 1.61 -8.13 6.13
CA LEU A 43 3.04 -8.34 5.93
C LEU A 43 3.74 -8.71 7.26
N LYS A 44 3.42 -8.01 8.35
CA LYS A 44 3.94 -8.32 9.69
C LYS A 44 3.57 -9.74 10.12
N ASN A 45 2.31 -10.13 9.98
CA ASN A 45 1.84 -11.48 10.29
C ASN A 45 2.54 -12.53 9.44
N THR A 46 2.72 -12.27 8.14
CA THR A 46 3.48 -13.16 7.26
C THR A 46 4.90 -13.33 7.78
N ILE A 47 5.62 -12.24 8.05
CA ILE A 47 6.98 -12.29 8.59
C ILE A 47 7.05 -13.10 9.90
N LEU A 48 6.09 -12.91 10.82
CA LEU A 48 6.01 -13.66 12.07
C LEU A 48 5.83 -15.17 11.84
N LEU A 49 5.03 -15.57 10.85
CA LEU A 49 4.83 -16.97 10.49
C LEU A 49 6.04 -17.59 9.76
N LEU A 50 6.82 -16.77 9.04
CA LEU A 50 8.03 -17.22 8.34
C LEU A 50 9.25 -17.31 9.24
N GLU A 51 9.33 -16.48 10.27
CA GLU A 51 10.52 -16.36 11.12
C GLU A 51 11.06 -17.70 11.64
N PRO A 52 10.23 -18.61 12.20
CA PRO A 52 10.73 -19.91 12.63
C PRO A 52 11.35 -20.74 11.49
N GLN A 53 10.74 -20.69 10.30
CA GLN A 53 11.23 -21.42 9.12
C GLN A 53 12.54 -20.83 8.59
N VAL A 54 12.67 -19.50 8.58
CA VAL A 54 13.90 -18.81 8.18
C VAL A 54 15.05 -19.15 9.11
N ILE A 55 14.79 -19.27 10.41
CA ILE A 55 15.79 -19.63 11.41
C ILE A 55 16.26 -21.09 11.23
N LEU A 56 15.32 -22.01 11.00
CA LEU A 56 15.60 -23.46 10.98
C LEU A 56 16.12 -23.97 9.63
N LEU A 57 15.59 -23.48 8.51
CA LEU A 57 15.87 -24.03 7.18
C LEU A 57 17.19 -23.48 6.62
N LYS A 58 17.93 -24.33 5.89
CA LYS A 58 19.11 -23.91 5.14
C LYS A 58 18.74 -23.31 3.78
N ASP A 59 17.77 -23.92 3.10
CA ASP A 59 17.31 -23.46 1.78
C ASP A 59 16.28 -22.35 1.91
N LEU A 60 16.77 -21.11 1.91
CA LEU A 60 15.95 -19.91 2.02
C LEU A 60 15.33 -19.49 0.67
N ASP A 61 15.92 -19.89 -0.46
CA ASP A 61 15.43 -19.54 -1.80
C ASP A 61 14.15 -20.31 -2.13
N SER A 62 14.11 -21.61 -1.83
CA SER A 62 12.88 -22.40 -2.01
C SER A 62 11.77 -21.90 -1.08
N LEU A 63 12.13 -21.49 0.14
CA LEU A 63 11.17 -20.90 1.08
C LEU A 63 10.59 -19.58 0.55
N SER A 64 11.44 -18.62 0.14
CA SER A 64 10.97 -17.31 -0.35
C SER A 64 10.04 -17.46 -1.56
N LYS A 65 10.40 -18.31 -2.53
CA LYS A 65 9.59 -18.60 -3.73
C LYS A 65 8.27 -19.29 -3.37
N LYS A 66 8.29 -20.26 -2.45
CA LYS A 66 7.06 -20.94 -2.00
C LYS A 66 6.08 -19.96 -1.39
N ILE A 67 6.56 -19.05 -0.54
CA ILE A 67 5.68 -18.06 0.11
C ILE A 67 5.12 -17.09 -0.92
N LYS A 68 5.95 -16.59 -1.83
CA LYS A 68 5.50 -15.76 -2.94
C LYS A 68 4.38 -16.41 -3.74
N ASN A 69 4.51 -17.70 -4.06
CA ASN A 69 3.48 -18.43 -4.80
C ASN A 69 2.17 -18.59 -4.02
N LEU A 70 2.23 -18.68 -2.68
CA LEU A 70 1.05 -18.86 -1.84
C LEU A 70 0.34 -17.54 -1.49
N THR A 71 1.10 -16.46 -1.28
CA THR A 71 0.56 -15.20 -0.76
C THR A 71 0.59 -14.05 -1.76
N GLY A 72 1.34 -14.19 -2.85
CA GLY A 72 1.65 -13.11 -3.78
C GLY A 72 2.65 -12.07 -3.24
N GLN A 73 3.06 -12.18 -1.97
CA GLN A 73 3.95 -11.24 -1.33
C GLN A 73 5.41 -11.55 -1.67
N ARG A 74 6.16 -10.51 -2.00
CA ARG A 74 7.60 -10.62 -2.23
C ARG A 74 8.29 -10.83 -0.88
N VAL A 75 9.20 -11.81 -0.80
CA VAL A 75 9.96 -12.12 0.41
C VAL A 75 11.44 -12.02 0.13
N THR A 76 12.16 -11.28 0.98
CA THR A 76 13.62 -11.12 0.90
C THR A 76 14.21 -11.40 2.27
N ILE A 77 15.23 -12.26 2.34
CA ILE A 77 16.00 -12.52 3.55
C ILE A 77 17.37 -11.85 3.40
N ILE A 78 17.77 -11.09 4.41
CA ILE A 78 18.93 -10.19 4.34
C ILE A 78 19.82 -10.44 5.56
N ASP A 79 21.14 -10.43 5.39
CA ASP A 79 22.08 -10.57 6.51
C ASP A 79 22.33 -9.25 7.26
N ASP A 80 23.17 -9.30 8.30
CA ASP A 80 23.54 -8.14 9.12
C ASP A 80 24.20 -7.00 8.33
N LYS A 81 24.90 -7.34 7.24
CA LYS A 81 25.60 -6.42 6.34
C LYS A 81 24.72 -5.91 5.20
N GLY A 82 23.48 -6.34 5.11
CA GLY A 82 22.55 -5.94 4.05
C GLY A 82 22.63 -6.78 2.78
N VAL A 83 23.39 -7.88 2.75
CA VAL A 83 23.46 -8.78 1.60
C VAL A 83 22.19 -9.64 1.53
N VAL A 84 21.66 -9.83 0.32
CA VAL A 84 20.48 -10.66 0.09
C VAL A 84 20.86 -12.13 0.11
N LEU A 85 20.36 -12.86 1.11
CA LEU A 85 20.54 -14.30 1.26
C LEU A 85 19.52 -15.10 0.45
N ALA A 86 18.31 -14.57 0.29
CA ALA A 86 17.25 -15.13 -0.54
C ALA A 86 16.28 -14.05 -1.02
N GLU A 87 15.72 -14.24 -2.21
CA GLU A 87 14.76 -13.34 -2.84
C GLU A 87 13.71 -14.18 -3.61
N SER A 88 12.45 -13.76 -3.59
CA SER A 88 11.37 -14.50 -4.24
C SER A 88 11.11 -14.07 -5.68
N ASP A 89 11.36 -12.79 -6.02
CA ASP A 89 10.91 -12.20 -7.29
C ASP A 89 12.03 -12.06 -8.33
N PHE A 90 13.29 -12.00 -7.90
CA PHE A 90 14.45 -11.73 -8.75
C PHE A 90 15.63 -12.62 -8.37
N ASP A 91 16.65 -12.66 -9.22
CA ASP A 91 17.93 -13.27 -8.86
C ASP A 91 18.62 -12.45 -7.76
N LYS A 92 18.89 -13.09 -6.62
CA LYS A 92 19.56 -12.45 -5.48
C LYS A 92 20.99 -12.01 -5.79
N SER A 93 21.66 -12.64 -6.76
CA SER A 93 23.04 -12.31 -7.14
C SER A 93 23.16 -10.98 -7.88
N GLU A 94 22.05 -10.53 -8.48
CA GLU A 94 21.94 -9.24 -9.17
C GLU A 94 21.47 -8.11 -8.23
N MET A 95 21.15 -8.43 -6.98
CA MET A 95 20.61 -7.47 -6.04
C MET A 95 21.69 -6.61 -5.40
N GLU A 96 21.43 -5.30 -5.38
CA GLU A 96 22.20 -4.34 -4.58
C GLU A 96 22.12 -4.68 -3.08
N ASN A 97 23.10 -4.20 -2.33
CA ASN A 97 23.06 -4.28 -0.87
C ASN A 97 21.87 -3.46 -0.30
N HIS A 98 21.17 -4.04 0.68
CA HIS A 98 19.96 -3.48 1.29
C HIS A 98 20.19 -2.77 2.63
N SER A 99 21.44 -2.61 3.08
CA SER A 99 21.77 -1.96 4.37
C SER A 99 21.26 -0.52 4.51
N ASN A 100 21.11 0.18 3.37
CA ASN A 100 20.65 1.56 3.27
C ASN A 100 19.13 1.68 3.00
N ARG A 101 18.39 0.57 2.98
CA ARG A 101 16.94 0.64 2.78
C ARG A 101 16.29 1.17 4.06
N PRO A 102 15.36 2.15 3.99
CA PRO A 102 14.76 2.76 5.17
C PRO A 102 14.15 1.74 6.15
N GLU A 103 13.41 0.76 5.62
CA GLU A 103 12.79 -0.28 6.44
C GLU A 103 13.82 -1.18 7.15
N ILE A 104 15.02 -1.35 6.59
CA ILE A 104 16.11 -2.14 7.19
C ILE A 104 16.84 -1.33 8.26
N ILE A 105 17.06 -0.03 8.00
CA ILE A 105 17.63 0.89 8.98
C ILE A 105 16.73 0.95 10.22
N GLU A 106 15.44 1.17 10.03
CA GLU A 106 14.47 1.24 11.13
C GLU A 106 14.37 -0.10 11.88
N ALA A 107 14.31 -1.24 11.16
CA ALA A 107 14.29 -2.56 11.79
C ALA A 107 15.56 -2.86 12.60
N ARG A 108 16.71 -2.32 12.20
CA ARG A 108 17.97 -2.48 12.94
C ARG A 108 17.89 -1.86 14.32
N GLU A 109 17.27 -0.68 14.42
CA GLU A 109 17.13 0.12 15.64
C GLU A 109 15.96 -0.34 16.51
N ASN A 110 14.78 -0.53 15.91
CA ASN A 110 13.51 -0.72 16.61
C ASN A 110 13.00 -2.17 16.59
N GLY A 111 13.68 -3.07 15.88
CA GLY A 111 13.26 -4.46 15.67
C GLY A 111 12.28 -4.64 14.51
N TRP A 112 11.53 -3.60 14.16
CA TRP A 112 10.66 -3.52 12.99
C TRP A 112 10.92 -2.25 12.21
N GLY A 113 10.66 -2.28 10.91
CA GLY A 113 10.73 -1.09 10.06
C GLY A 113 9.82 -1.19 8.85
N SER A 114 9.41 -0.03 8.35
CA SER A 114 8.45 0.08 7.25
C SER A 114 8.86 1.15 6.24
N SER A 115 8.54 0.92 4.98
CA SER A 115 8.68 1.97 3.96
C SER A 115 7.67 1.80 2.84
N ILE A 116 7.24 2.93 2.25
CA ILE A 116 6.47 2.94 1.01
C ILE A 116 7.35 3.55 -0.07
N ARG A 117 7.53 2.83 -1.18
CA ARG A 117 8.35 3.30 -2.31
C ARG A 117 7.69 3.03 -3.64
N TYR A 118 7.83 3.95 -4.57
CA TYR A 118 7.42 3.75 -5.95
C TYR A 118 8.34 2.75 -6.66
N SER A 119 7.77 1.74 -7.32
CA SER A 119 8.49 0.87 -8.25
C SER A 119 8.33 1.38 -9.67
N SER A 120 9.46 1.68 -10.31
CA SER A 120 9.53 2.05 -11.73
C SER A 120 9.06 0.92 -12.64
N THR A 121 9.41 -0.33 -12.32
CA THR A 121 9.04 -1.52 -13.10
C THR A 121 7.55 -1.83 -13.03
N LEU A 122 6.97 -1.80 -11.83
CA LEU A 122 5.55 -2.14 -11.61
C LEU A 122 4.62 -0.94 -11.75
N LYS A 123 5.19 0.28 -11.87
CA LYS A 123 4.49 1.58 -11.90
C LYS A 123 3.51 1.77 -10.76
N LYS A 124 3.82 1.22 -9.58
CA LYS A 124 2.97 1.20 -8.39
C LYS A 124 3.80 1.45 -7.14
N ASN A 125 3.16 1.98 -6.11
CA ASN A 125 3.76 2.03 -4.78
C ASN A 125 3.79 0.62 -4.19
N LEU A 126 4.92 0.22 -3.65
CA LEU A 126 5.03 -0.97 -2.81
C LEU A 126 5.20 -0.54 -1.37
N LEU A 127 4.52 -1.26 -0.50
CA LEU A 127 4.72 -1.24 0.92
C LEU A 127 5.70 -2.36 1.30
N TYR A 128 6.68 -2.02 2.11
CA TYR A 128 7.70 -2.91 2.63
C TYR A 128 7.60 -2.93 4.15
N GLU A 129 7.66 -4.13 4.72
CA GLU A 129 7.83 -4.35 6.16
C GLU A 129 9.06 -5.23 6.36
N ALA A 130 9.85 -4.90 7.38
CA ALA A 130 11.03 -5.67 7.76
C ALA A 130 11.04 -5.93 9.25
N LYS A 131 11.45 -7.14 9.64
CA LYS A 131 11.71 -7.52 11.02
C LYS A 131 13.16 -7.94 11.19
N LYS A 132 13.80 -7.45 12.25
CA LYS A 132 15.09 -7.97 12.73
C LYS A 132 14.86 -9.26 13.50
N SER A 133 15.61 -10.29 13.15
CA SER A 133 15.61 -11.60 13.80
C SER A 133 17.04 -12.11 13.96
N PHE A 134 17.21 -13.32 14.47
CA PHE A 134 18.52 -13.91 14.73
C PHE A 134 18.59 -15.36 14.25
N LYS A 135 19.62 -15.67 13.46
CA LYS A 135 19.92 -17.03 13.01
C LYS A 135 21.33 -17.39 13.44
N ASN A 136 21.46 -18.45 14.24
CA ASN A 136 22.75 -18.88 14.83
C ASN A 136 23.48 -17.73 15.56
N GLY A 137 22.74 -16.91 16.31
CA GLY A 137 23.28 -15.76 17.05
C GLY A 137 23.64 -14.55 16.20
N LYS A 138 23.49 -14.60 14.87
CA LYS A 138 23.76 -13.47 13.97
C LYS A 138 22.46 -12.75 13.59
N PRO A 139 22.44 -11.41 13.56
CA PRO A 139 21.29 -10.66 13.08
C PRO A 139 20.98 -10.99 11.63
N ILE A 140 19.69 -11.15 11.33
CA ILE A 140 19.15 -11.24 9.98
C ILE A 140 17.90 -10.37 9.89
N TYR A 141 17.49 -10.02 8.68
CA TYR A 141 16.26 -9.28 8.44
C TYR A 141 15.36 -10.08 7.50
N ILE A 142 14.10 -10.19 7.90
CA ILE A 142 13.04 -10.81 7.11
C ILE A 142 12.20 -9.66 6.58
N ARG A 143 12.23 -9.45 5.27
CA ARG A 143 11.46 -8.41 4.59
C ARG A 143 10.34 -9.03 3.77
N ALA A 144 9.16 -8.47 3.88
CA ALA A 144 8.02 -8.78 3.00
C ALA A 144 7.53 -7.51 2.31
N ALA A 145 7.02 -7.63 1.09
CA ALA A 145 6.49 -6.50 0.34
C ALA A 145 5.27 -6.86 -0.50
N VAL A 146 4.39 -5.88 -0.68
CA VAL A 146 3.20 -5.97 -1.51
C VAL A 146 3.00 -4.70 -2.32
N ALA A 147 2.50 -4.83 -3.54
CA ALA A 147 2.08 -3.69 -4.33
C ALA A 147 0.75 -3.15 -3.79
N LEU A 148 0.73 -1.86 -3.45
CA LEU A 148 -0.50 -1.17 -3.09
C LEU A 148 -1.34 -0.98 -4.35
N LYS A 149 -2.61 -1.36 -4.27
CA LYS A 149 -3.56 -1.15 -5.37
C LYS A 149 -3.90 0.34 -5.44
N ALA A 150 -4.24 0.81 -6.64
CA ALA A 150 -4.77 2.16 -6.79
C ALA A 150 -6.23 2.18 -6.30
N ILE A 151 -6.46 2.53 -5.02
CA ILE A 151 -7.81 2.96 -4.54
C ILE A 151 -8.36 4.07 -5.44
N GLN A 152 -7.45 4.88 -5.97
CA GLN A 152 -7.70 6.00 -6.84
C GLN A 152 -8.63 5.66 -8.02
N ASP A 153 -8.45 4.51 -8.66
CA ASP A 153 -9.24 4.13 -9.86
C ASP A 153 -10.71 3.90 -9.51
N ASN A 154 -10.97 3.18 -8.41
CA ASN A 154 -12.33 2.97 -7.91
C ASN A 154 -12.96 4.31 -7.52
N PHE A 155 -12.18 5.17 -6.88
CA PHE A 155 -12.64 6.48 -6.42
C PHE A 155 -13.00 7.41 -7.59
N TYR A 156 -12.18 7.45 -8.65
CA TYR A 156 -12.47 8.22 -9.85
C TYR A 156 -13.73 7.76 -10.58
N SER A 157 -13.96 6.44 -10.64
CA SER A 157 -15.17 5.91 -11.27
C SER A 157 -16.45 6.40 -10.57
N LEU A 158 -16.42 6.54 -9.24
CA LEU A 158 -17.53 7.08 -8.45
C LEU A 158 -17.72 8.57 -8.72
N TRP A 159 -16.62 9.33 -8.80
CA TRP A 159 -16.64 10.75 -9.15
C TRP A 159 -17.25 11.02 -10.53
N LEU A 160 -16.85 10.25 -11.55
CA LEU A 160 -17.40 10.39 -12.90
C LEU A 160 -18.91 10.13 -12.94
N LYS A 161 -19.38 9.10 -12.21
CA LYS A 161 -20.81 8.84 -12.07
C LYS A 161 -21.54 9.99 -11.37
N PHE A 162 -20.96 10.55 -10.31
CA PHE A 162 -21.54 11.70 -9.61
C PHE A 162 -21.67 12.92 -10.53
N LEU A 163 -20.60 13.30 -11.23
CA LEU A 163 -20.58 14.45 -12.15
C LEU A 163 -21.59 14.29 -13.29
N PHE A 164 -21.71 13.09 -13.86
CA PHE A 164 -22.70 12.79 -14.89
C PHE A 164 -24.14 13.02 -14.40
N ASN A 165 -24.46 12.53 -13.20
CA ASN A 165 -25.77 12.70 -12.59
C ASN A 165 -26.06 14.17 -12.23
N LEU A 166 -25.05 14.90 -11.74
CA LEU A 166 -25.18 16.32 -11.41
C LEU A 166 -25.50 17.16 -12.66
N LYS A 167 -24.77 16.92 -13.76
CA LYS A 167 -24.99 17.58 -15.05
C LYS A 167 -26.40 17.31 -15.59
N SER A 168 -26.86 16.05 -15.52
CA SER A 168 -28.20 15.66 -15.97
C SER A 168 -29.31 16.44 -15.25
N LYS A 169 -29.18 16.66 -13.92
CA LYS A 169 -30.15 17.42 -13.14
C LYS A 169 -30.14 18.92 -13.45
N LEU A 170 -28.97 19.51 -13.69
CA LEU A 170 -28.83 20.92 -14.11
C LEU A 170 -29.55 21.20 -15.45
N LEU A 171 -29.40 20.31 -16.44
CA LEU A 171 -30.08 20.39 -17.74
C LEU A 171 -31.61 20.32 -17.66
N PHE A 172 -32.16 19.69 -16.61
CA PHE A 172 -33.61 19.61 -16.40
C PHE A 172 -34.17 20.89 -15.78
N LEU A 173 -33.39 21.59 -14.95
CA LEU A 173 -33.78 22.85 -14.32
C LEU A 173 -33.83 24.01 -15.31
N ASP A 174 -32.97 24.01 -16.33
CA ASP A 174 -33.01 25.03 -17.39
C ASP A 174 -34.28 24.94 -18.27
N LYS A 175 -35.05 23.85 -18.15
CA LYS A 175 -36.31 23.63 -18.87
C LYS A 175 -37.57 24.00 -18.07
N LEU A 176 -37.43 24.48 -16.81
CA LEU A 176 -38.51 24.84 -15.87
C LEU A 176 -38.53 26.35 -15.55
#